data_AF-A0A371MD09-F1
#
_entry.id   AF-A0A371MD09-F1
#
_cell.length_a   1.000
_cell.length_b   1.000
_cell.length_c   1.000
_cell.angle_alpha   90.00
_cell.angle_beta   90.00
_cell.angle_gamma   90.00
#
_symmetry.space_group_name_H-M   'P 1'
#
loop_
_entity.id
_entity.type
_entity.pdbx_description
1 polymer ?
#
loop_
_entity_poly.entity_id
_entity_poly.type
_entity_poly.pdbx_seq_one_letter_code
_entity_poly.pdbx_strand_id
1 'polypeptide(L)'
;MVTVSRAQAHALEAIVAAMVLLASVTFALQVTAVTPLTASTSSQHIENQQAAVADGVLTAAAETGALKRTLLFTHPENGSFYGIDARGYYVDGGPPTAFGTMLDESFLDRGIAFNVYVHYLRDREVRRTSRLVFMGEPSDHAVSRTRVVTLADDDALTEPGTSPGGEPRAVETTKTLESVAAASDETYFIQDGSAGPLYGVVEVEVVVWRM
;
A
#
# COMPACT_ATOMS: atom_id res chain seq x y z
N MET A 1 68.10 -12.70 53.11
CA MET A 1 66.96 -11.76 53.18
C MET A 1 66.55 -11.29 51.77
N VAL A 2 66.26 -12.22 50.84
CA VAL A 2 65.95 -11.95 49.40
C VAL A 2 64.68 -12.69 48.93
N THR A 3 64.09 -13.54 49.76
CA THR A 3 62.92 -14.37 49.43
C THR A 3 61.58 -13.65 49.68
N VAL A 4 61.52 -12.80 50.71
CA VAL A 4 60.33 -12.01 51.08
C VAL A 4 59.98 -10.98 49.99
N SER A 5 60.98 -10.37 49.35
CA SER A 5 60.77 -9.40 48.27
C SER A 5 60.24 -10.04 46.98
N ARG A 6 60.63 -11.29 46.68
CA ARG A 6 60.08 -12.05 45.54
C ARG A 6 58.63 -12.46 45.75
N ALA A 7 58.27 -12.90 46.95
CA ALA A 7 56.90 -13.26 47.27
C ALA A 7 55.94 -12.05 47.17
N GLN A 8 56.39 -10.87 47.61
CA GLN A 8 55.62 -9.63 47.47
C GLN A 8 55.49 -9.17 46.01
N ALA A 9 56.55 -9.34 45.20
CA ALA A 9 56.50 -9.02 43.78
C ALA A 9 55.48 -9.88 43.02
N HIS A 10 55.43 -11.19 43.29
CA HIS A 10 54.44 -12.08 42.66
C HIS A 10 53.00 -11.79 43.11
N ALA A 11 52.78 -11.34 44.36
CA ALA A 11 51.47 -10.90 44.80
C ALA A 11 51.01 -9.62 44.08
N LEU A 12 51.91 -8.65 43.89
CA LEU A 12 51.62 -7.44 43.11
C LEU A 12 51.33 -7.76 41.64
N GLU A 13 52.12 -8.65 41.05
CA GLU A 13 51.96 -9.11 39.67
C GLU A 13 50.61 -9.83 39.48
N ALA A 14 50.22 -10.70 40.42
CA ALA A 14 48.91 -11.35 40.39
C ALA A 14 47.75 -10.35 40.50
N ILE A 15 47.89 -9.31 41.32
CA ILE A 15 46.88 -8.24 41.44
C ILE A 15 46.80 -7.43 40.13
N VAL A 16 47.93 -7.09 39.52
CA VAL A 16 47.96 -6.39 38.23
C VAL A 16 47.36 -7.24 37.11
N ALA A 17 47.71 -8.52 37.04
CA ALA A 17 47.13 -9.45 36.08
C ALA A 17 45.61 -9.59 36.27
N ALA A 18 45.14 -9.68 37.52
CA ALA A 18 43.71 -9.71 37.83
C ALA A 18 43.00 -8.41 37.42
N MET A 19 43.62 -7.23 37.62
CA MET A 19 43.08 -5.95 37.16
C MET A 19 43.01 -5.86 35.63
N VAL A 20 44.03 -6.34 34.92
CA VAL A 20 44.04 -6.37 33.44
C VAL A 20 42.98 -7.32 32.90
N LEU A 21 42.82 -8.50 33.51
CA LEU A 21 41.76 -9.44 33.14
C LEU A 21 40.38 -8.85 33.40
N LEU A 22 40.17 -8.22 34.56
CA LEU A 22 38.90 -7.58 34.90
C LEU A 22 38.58 -6.44 33.92
N ALA A 23 39.56 -5.60 33.59
CA ALA A 23 39.40 -4.52 32.62
C ALA A 23 39.12 -5.05 31.20
N SER A 24 39.73 -6.17 30.83
CA SER A 24 39.49 -6.82 29.53
C SER A 24 38.08 -7.41 29.45
N VAL A 25 37.59 -8.02 30.53
CA VAL A 25 36.24 -8.57 30.62
C VAL A 25 35.19 -7.46 30.62
N THR A 26 35.39 -6.38 31.38
CA THR A 26 34.45 -5.24 31.37
C THR A 26 34.42 -4.56 30.00
N PHE A 27 35.56 -4.40 29.35
CA PHE A 27 35.63 -3.89 27.98
C PHE A 27 34.90 -4.81 26.98
N ALA A 28 35.12 -6.12 27.05
CA ALA A 28 34.44 -7.09 26.20
C ALA A 28 32.91 -7.08 26.40
N LEU A 29 32.45 -7.00 27.64
CA LEU A 29 31.02 -6.90 27.98
C LEU A 29 30.38 -5.60 27.45
N GLN A 30 31.11 -4.48 27.48
CA GLN A 30 30.64 -3.21 26.90
C GLN A 30 30.54 -3.28 25.37
N VAL A 31 31.44 -4.00 24.69
CA VAL A 31 31.40 -4.19 23.23
C VAL A 31 30.22 -5.05 22.79
N THR A 32 29.80 -6.04 23.58
CA THR A 32 28.63 -6.87 23.27
C THR A 32 27.28 -6.15 23.44
N ALA A 33 27.25 -4.99 24.08
CA ALA A 33 26.04 -4.20 24.27
C ALA A 33 25.69 -3.28 23.08
N VAL A 34 26.51 -3.30 22.02
CA VAL A 34 26.32 -2.48 20.82
C VAL A 34 25.94 -3.36 19.63
N THR A 35 24.82 -4.06 19.74
CA THR A 35 24.12 -4.57 18.55
C THR A 35 23.07 -3.54 18.14
N PRO A 36 23.10 -3.01 16.92
CA PRO A 36 22.11 -2.03 16.49
C PRO A 36 20.73 -2.68 16.37
N LEU A 37 19.87 -2.43 17.37
CA LEU A 37 18.40 -2.62 17.25
C LEU A 37 17.77 -1.59 16.28
N THR A 38 18.57 -0.63 15.81
CA THR A 38 18.15 0.55 15.04
C THR A 38 17.73 0.25 13.62
N ALA A 39 18.35 -0.69 12.91
CA ALA A 39 17.99 -0.94 11.50
C ALA A 39 16.55 -1.45 11.35
N SER A 40 16.14 -2.44 12.17
CA SER A 40 14.79 -3.00 12.12
C SER A 40 13.73 -2.06 12.67
N THR A 41 14.04 -1.29 13.72
CA THR A 41 13.08 -0.34 14.31
C THR A 41 12.90 0.90 13.45
N SER A 42 13.95 1.38 12.77
CA SER A 42 13.85 2.42 11.76
C SER A 42 13.03 1.96 10.54
N SER A 43 13.24 0.74 10.03
CA SER A 43 12.40 0.20 8.94
C SER A 43 10.94 0.09 9.36
N GLN A 44 10.65 -0.47 10.55
CA GLN A 44 9.29 -0.55 11.08
C GLN A 44 8.65 0.83 11.26
N HIS A 45 9.41 1.84 11.67
CA HIS A 45 8.87 3.19 11.81
C HIS A 45 8.45 3.78 10.46
N ILE A 46 9.24 3.57 9.41
CA ILE A 46 8.90 4.00 8.05
C ILE A 46 7.70 3.22 7.51
N GLU A 47 7.67 1.90 7.70
CA GLU A 47 6.53 1.05 7.32
C GLU A 47 5.24 1.52 8.01
N ASN A 48 5.29 1.81 9.31
CA ASN A 48 4.15 2.33 10.07
C ASN A 48 3.69 3.71 9.59
N GLN A 49 4.62 4.59 9.18
CA GLN A 49 4.26 5.87 8.57
C GLN A 49 3.58 5.69 7.21
N GLN A 50 4.14 4.84 6.33
CA GLN A 50 3.55 4.56 5.01
C GLN A 50 2.17 3.93 5.12
N ALA A 51 2.01 3.00 6.07
CA ALA A 51 0.73 2.44 6.48
C ALA A 51 -0.30 3.52 6.83
N ALA A 52 0.07 4.48 7.67
CA ALA A 52 -0.83 5.54 8.11
C ALA A 52 -1.21 6.47 6.96
N VAL A 53 -0.28 6.78 6.05
CA VAL A 53 -0.57 7.57 4.86
C VAL A 53 -1.51 6.82 3.91
N ALA A 54 -1.26 5.54 3.62
CA ALA A 54 -2.13 4.72 2.76
C ALA A 54 -3.53 4.58 3.32
N ASP A 55 -3.66 4.38 4.63
CA ASP A 55 -4.95 4.33 5.32
C ASP A 55 -5.69 5.67 5.25
N GLY A 56 -4.97 6.78 5.43
CA GLY A 56 -5.51 8.13 5.29
C GLY A 56 -6.01 8.44 3.88
N VAL A 57 -5.24 8.08 2.85
CA VAL A 57 -5.64 8.25 1.44
C VAL A 57 -6.89 7.44 1.12
N LEU A 58 -6.92 6.16 1.49
CA LEU A 58 -8.08 5.29 1.26
C LEU A 58 -9.33 5.80 2.01
N THR A 59 -9.17 6.26 3.25
CA THR A 59 -10.25 6.81 4.06
C THR A 59 -10.81 8.08 3.41
N ALA A 60 -9.97 9.05 3.10
CA ALA A 60 -10.39 10.30 2.46
C ALA A 60 -11.02 10.06 1.07
N ALA A 61 -10.47 9.13 0.28
CA ALA A 61 -11.03 8.77 -1.02
C ALA A 61 -12.40 8.08 -0.90
N ALA A 62 -12.61 7.27 0.15
CA ALA A 62 -13.90 6.66 0.43
C ALA A 62 -14.93 7.70 0.89
N GLU A 63 -14.57 8.60 1.80
CA GLU A 63 -15.47 9.64 2.33
C GLU A 63 -15.89 10.65 1.27
N THR A 64 -14.99 11.02 0.37
CA THR A 64 -15.29 11.93 -0.76
C THR A 64 -15.99 11.21 -1.92
N GLY A 65 -16.13 9.88 -1.87
CA GLY A 65 -16.64 9.04 -2.95
C GLY A 65 -15.70 8.92 -4.15
N ALA A 66 -14.47 9.45 -4.08
CA ALA A 66 -13.48 9.35 -5.16
C ALA A 66 -13.11 7.90 -5.47
N LEU A 67 -13.05 7.06 -4.44
CA LEU A 67 -12.76 5.63 -4.58
C LEU A 67 -13.84 4.92 -5.39
N LYS A 68 -15.12 5.14 -5.04
CA LYS A 68 -16.27 4.59 -5.77
C LYS A 68 -16.29 5.08 -7.22
N ARG A 69 -16.19 6.40 -7.45
CA ARG A 69 -16.18 6.96 -8.81
C ARG A 69 -15.07 6.37 -9.68
N THR A 70 -13.91 6.08 -9.10
CA THR A 70 -12.81 5.43 -9.82
C THR A 70 -13.15 3.99 -10.23
N LEU A 71 -13.84 3.23 -9.38
CA LEU A 71 -14.31 1.89 -9.73
C LEU A 71 -15.39 1.92 -10.83
N LEU A 72 -16.12 3.01 -10.96
CA LEU A 72 -17.15 3.23 -11.99
C LEU A 72 -16.57 3.83 -13.28
N PHE A 73 -15.27 4.12 -13.33
CA PHE A 73 -14.61 4.79 -14.45
C PHE A 73 -14.24 3.80 -15.57
N THR A 74 -15.27 3.21 -16.19
CA THR A 74 -15.13 2.09 -17.13
C THR A 74 -15.92 2.28 -18.41
N HIS A 75 -15.38 1.77 -19.51
CA HIS A 75 -16.08 1.63 -20.79
C HIS A 75 -17.20 0.58 -20.68
N PRO A 76 -18.46 0.92 -20.96
CA PRO A 76 -19.55 -0.05 -20.95
C PRO A 76 -19.40 -1.11 -22.04
N GLU A 77 -18.71 -0.84 -23.15
CA GLU A 77 -18.60 -1.77 -24.29
C GLU A 77 -17.75 -3.01 -23.98
N ASN A 78 -16.84 -2.92 -23.02
CA ASN A 78 -15.88 -3.98 -22.70
C ASN A 78 -15.54 -4.12 -21.21
N GLY A 79 -16.08 -3.25 -20.35
CA GLY A 79 -15.85 -3.24 -18.91
C GLY A 79 -14.44 -2.80 -18.48
N SER A 80 -13.60 -2.28 -19.39
CA SER A 80 -12.24 -1.86 -19.08
C SER A 80 -12.20 -0.44 -18.53
N PHE A 81 -11.25 -0.14 -17.64
CA PHE A 81 -11.03 1.23 -17.17
C PHE A 81 -10.57 2.15 -18.31
N TYR A 82 -11.03 3.41 -18.30
CA TYR A 82 -10.59 4.39 -19.32
C TYR A 82 -9.12 4.79 -19.15
N GLY A 83 -8.37 4.88 -20.23
CA GLY A 83 -6.99 5.39 -20.18
C GLY A 83 -5.94 4.36 -19.73
N ILE A 84 -6.33 3.09 -19.56
CA ILE A 84 -5.37 1.98 -19.45
C ILE A 84 -4.77 1.66 -20.82
N ASP A 85 -3.56 1.11 -20.81
CA ASP A 85 -2.90 0.66 -22.04
C ASP A 85 -3.24 -0.80 -22.39
N ALA A 86 -2.56 -1.37 -23.39
CA ALA A 86 -2.75 -2.74 -23.84
C ALA A 86 -2.48 -3.82 -22.76
N ARG A 87 -1.81 -3.49 -21.65
CA ARG A 87 -1.59 -4.41 -20.52
C ARG A 87 -2.83 -4.55 -19.65
N GLY A 88 -3.76 -3.59 -19.72
CA GLY A 88 -5.03 -3.61 -18.98
C GLY A 88 -4.97 -3.03 -17.57
N TYR A 89 -3.91 -2.26 -17.25
CA TYR A 89 -3.73 -1.58 -15.95
C TYR A 89 -2.83 -0.35 -16.12
N TYR A 90 -2.86 0.58 -15.17
CA TYR A 90 -1.95 1.74 -15.16
C TYR A 90 -0.58 1.36 -14.63
N VAL A 91 0.48 1.99 -15.16
CA VAL A 91 1.87 1.73 -14.75
C VAL A 91 2.68 2.99 -14.41
N ASP A 92 2.26 4.15 -14.91
CA ASP A 92 3.02 5.41 -14.79
C ASP A 92 2.40 6.36 -13.74
N GLY A 93 1.45 5.86 -12.95
CA GLY A 93 0.75 6.61 -11.92
C GLY A 93 -0.67 6.11 -11.69
N GLY A 94 -1.44 6.91 -10.96
CA GLY A 94 -2.83 6.63 -10.65
C GLY A 94 -3.74 6.72 -11.87
N PRO A 95 -4.96 6.15 -11.79
CA PRO A 95 -6.00 6.40 -12.79
C PRO A 95 -6.27 7.92 -12.92
N PRO A 96 -6.72 8.43 -14.08
CA PRO A 96 -7.02 9.86 -14.27
C PRO A 96 -8.34 10.26 -13.59
N THR A 97 -8.39 10.05 -12.28
CA THR A 97 -9.50 10.29 -11.36
C THR A 97 -8.97 10.95 -10.10
N ALA A 98 -9.86 11.51 -9.28
CA ALA A 98 -9.47 12.14 -8.02
C ALA A 98 -8.72 11.18 -7.07
N PHE A 99 -9.05 9.88 -7.09
CA PHE A 99 -8.32 8.89 -6.28
C PHE A 99 -6.89 8.68 -6.81
N GLY A 100 -6.71 8.62 -8.13
CA GLY A 100 -5.36 8.51 -8.70
C GLY A 100 -4.51 9.74 -8.41
N THR A 101 -5.07 10.95 -8.50
CA THR A 101 -4.37 12.18 -8.08
C THR A 101 -3.93 12.11 -6.62
N MET A 102 -4.80 11.65 -5.72
CA MET A 102 -4.45 11.49 -4.31
C MET A 102 -3.30 10.49 -4.10
N LEU A 103 -3.25 9.40 -4.88
CA LEU A 103 -2.16 8.43 -4.83
C LEU A 103 -0.85 9.02 -5.35
N ASP A 104 -0.90 9.73 -6.48
CA ASP A 104 0.28 10.34 -7.09
C ASP A 104 0.91 11.38 -6.15
N GLU A 105 0.10 12.31 -5.63
CA GLU A 105 0.55 13.35 -4.69
C GLU A 105 1.09 12.75 -3.37
N SER A 106 0.46 11.68 -2.87
CA SER A 106 0.82 11.08 -1.58
C SER A 106 2.04 10.17 -1.66
N PHE A 107 2.30 9.56 -2.83
CA PHE A 107 3.31 8.51 -3.00
C PHE A 107 4.25 8.76 -4.17
N LEU A 108 3.75 8.84 -5.40
CA LEU A 108 4.57 8.87 -6.61
C LEU A 108 5.49 10.09 -6.63
N ASP A 109 4.95 11.28 -6.34
CA ASP A 109 5.69 12.54 -6.28
C ASP A 109 6.79 12.54 -5.21
N ARG A 110 6.72 11.58 -4.28
CA ARG A 110 7.66 11.38 -3.17
C ARG A 110 8.60 10.18 -3.39
N GLY A 111 8.57 9.58 -4.58
CA GLY A 111 9.40 8.42 -4.93
C GLY A 111 8.98 7.12 -4.23
N ILE A 112 7.70 7.00 -3.87
CA ILE A 112 7.11 5.79 -3.30
C ILE A 112 6.24 5.16 -4.40
N ALA A 113 6.56 3.95 -4.80
CA ALA A 113 5.75 3.20 -5.76
C ALA A 113 4.50 2.65 -5.08
N PHE A 114 3.45 2.46 -5.87
CA PHE A 114 2.23 1.85 -5.38
C PHE A 114 1.59 0.92 -6.42
N ASN A 115 0.94 -0.13 -5.92
CA ASN A 115 0.01 -0.96 -6.67
C ASN A 115 -1.38 -0.77 -6.09
N VAL A 116 -2.38 -0.86 -6.96
CA VAL A 116 -3.79 -0.88 -6.55
C VAL A 116 -4.42 -2.15 -7.09
N TYR A 117 -4.88 -2.98 -6.18
CA TYR A 117 -5.61 -4.20 -6.50
C TYR A 117 -7.09 -4.04 -6.14
N VAL A 118 -7.93 -4.63 -6.97
CA VAL A 118 -9.37 -4.63 -6.81
C VAL A 118 -9.79 -6.07 -6.62
N HIS A 119 -10.17 -6.44 -5.40
CA HIS A 119 -10.67 -7.77 -5.08
C HIS A 119 -12.19 -7.76 -5.06
N TYR A 120 -12.78 -8.77 -5.70
CA TYR A 120 -14.22 -8.91 -5.79
C TYR A 120 -14.60 -10.39 -5.85
N LEU A 121 -15.84 -10.70 -5.53
CA LEU A 121 -16.36 -12.06 -5.68
C LEU A 121 -16.99 -12.20 -7.06
N ARG A 122 -16.55 -13.21 -7.83
CA ARG A 122 -17.25 -13.68 -9.02
C ARG A 122 -18.18 -14.82 -8.62
N ASP A 123 -19.42 -14.78 -9.13
CA ASP A 123 -20.46 -15.77 -8.82
C ASP A 123 -20.74 -15.93 -7.32
N ARG A 124 -20.37 -14.92 -6.50
CA ARG A 124 -20.36 -14.93 -5.02
C ARG A 124 -19.48 -15.98 -4.32
N GLU A 125 -18.73 -16.77 -5.07
CA GLU A 125 -17.96 -17.89 -4.51
C GLU A 125 -16.45 -17.70 -4.68
N VAL A 126 -16.04 -17.16 -5.83
CA VAL A 126 -14.62 -17.11 -6.20
C VAL A 126 -14.09 -15.71 -6.05
N ARG A 127 -13.18 -15.50 -5.09
CA ARG A 127 -12.41 -14.25 -4.99
C ARG A 127 -11.53 -14.09 -6.23
N ARG A 128 -11.76 -13.01 -6.97
CA ARG A 128 -10.95 -12.55 -8.09
C ARG A 128 -10.21 -11.29 -7.69
N THR A 129 -9.07 -11.07 -8.33
CA THR A 129 -8.23 -9.89 -8.15
C THR A 129 -7.95 -9.31 -9.52
N SER A 130 -8.30 -8.04 -9.71
CA SER A 130 -7.90 -7.25 -10.86
C SER A 130 -6.80 -6.27 -10.45
N ARG A 131 -5.86 -6.01 -11.34
CA ARG A 131 -4.84 -4.97 -11.16
C ARG A 131 -5.42 -3.69 -11.73
N LEU A 132 -5.65 -2.69 -10.89
CA LEU A 132 -5.98 -1.35 -11.36
C LEU A 132 -4.69 -0.61 -11.70
N VAL A 133 -3.75 -0.57 -10.76
CA VAL A 133 -2.41 0.01 -10.95
C VAL A 133 -1.37 -1.05 -10.62
N PHE A 134 -0.35 -1.20 -11.47
CA PHE A 134 0.75 -2.12 -11.25
C PHE A 134 2.09 -1.53 -11.70
N MET A 135 2.83 -0.96 -10.75
CA MET A 135 4.14 -0.33 -10.94
C MET A 135 5.33 -1.29 -10.80
N GLY A 136 5.08 -2.57 -10.48
CA GLY A 136 6.12 -3.59 -10.33
C GLY A 136 5.87 -4.50 -9.14
N GLU A 137 6.87 -5.33 -8.83
CA GLU A 137 6.82 -6.22 -7.66
C GLU A 137 7.15 -5.42 -6.39
N PRO A 138 6.29 -5.46 -5.36
CA PRO A 138 6.59 -4.82 -4.08
C PRO A 138 7.85 -5.40 -3.43
N SER A 139 8.59 -4.58 -2.69
CA SER A 139 9.75 -5.04 -1.92
C SER A 139 9.35 -5.74 -0.61
N ASP A 140 10.32 -6.37 0.07
CA ASP A 140 10.11 -7.05 1.36
C ASP A 140 9.56 -6.12 2.47
N HIS A 141 9.66 -4.80 2.29
CA HIS A 141 9.18 -3.76 3.19
C HIS A 141 7.91 -3.06 2.68
N ALA A 142 7.19 -3.67 1.75
CA ALA A 142 5.95 -3.14 1.25
C ALA A 142 4.85 -3.19 2.31
N VAL A 143 3.98 -2.18 2.29
CA VAL A 143 2.88 -2.05 3.22
C VAL A 143 1.58 -2.04 2.45
N SER A 144 0.61 -2.86 2.87
CA SER A 144 -0.73 -2.90 2.27
C SER A 144 -1.80 -2.33 3.19
N ARG A 145 -2.79 -1.66 2.60
CA ARG A 145 -4.01 -1.20 3.26
C ARG A 145 -5.21 -1.44 2.36
N THR A 146 -6.34 -1.74 2.97
CA THR A 146 -7.55 -2.18 2.25
C THR A 146 -8.76 -1.35 2.65
N ARG A 147 -9.62 -1.03 1.68
CA ARG A 147 -10.92 -0.39 1.94
C ARG A 147 -12.02 -1.07 1.14
N VAL A 148 -13.10 -1.44 1.84
CA VAL A 148 -14.30 -1.98 1.20
C VAL A 148 -15.16 -0.85 0.66
N VAL A 149 -15.67 -1.04 -0.56
CA VAL A 149 -16.59 -0.15 -1.28
C VAL A 149 -17.79 -0.97 -1.74
N THR A 150 -18.98 -0.42 -1.51
CA THR A 150 -20.24 -1.00 -1.94
C THR A 150 -20.71 -0.31 -3.21
N LEU A 151 -21.01 -1.09 -4.24
CA LEU A 151 -21.58 -0.64 -5.51
C LEU A 151 -23.08 -0.95 -5.53
N ALA A 152 -23.88 0.03 -5.90
CA ALA A 152 -25.33 -0.07 -6.00
C ALA A 152 -25.78 -0.08 -7.46
N ASP A 153 -26.94 -0.64 -7.72
CA ASP A 153 -27.52 -0.78 -9.07
C ASP A 153 -27.72 0.57 -9.77
N ASP A 154 -28.03 1.60 -8.98
CA ASP A 154 -28.26 2.98 -9.42
C ASP A 154 -26.98 3.82 -9.51
N ASP A 155 -25.81 3.27 -9.14
CA ASP A 155 -24.54 3.96 -9.32
C ASP A 155 -24.28 4.17 -10.83
N ALA A 156 -24.11 5.44 -11.22
CA ALA A 156 -23.81 5.81 -12.59
C ALA A 156 -22.33 5.52 -12.93
N LEU A 157 -22.08 4.90 -14.09
CA LEU A 157 -20.75 4.83 -14.66
C LEU A 157 -20.20 6.24 -14.86
N THR A 158 -18.88 6.37 -14.76
CA THR A 158 -18.19 7.62 -15.01
C THR A 158 -17.28 7.52 -16.22
N GLU A 159 -17.13 8.62 -16.94
CA GLU A 159 -16.32 8.72 -18.15
C GLU A 159 -15.39 9.93 -18.11
N PRO A 160 -14.35 9.98 -18.97
CA PRO A 160 -13.51 11.16 -19.10
C PRO A 160 -14.35 12.37 -19.53
N GLY A 161 -14.33 13.41 -18.72
CA GLY A 161 -14.98 14.66 -19.02
C GLY A 161 -14.15 15.84 -18.53
N THR A 162 -14.80 16.99 -18.44
CA THR A 162 -14.14 18.24 -18.09
C THR A 162 -14.99 18.99 -17.07
N SER A 163 -14.34 19.60 -16.09
CA SER A 163 -14.99 20.53 -15.16
C SER A 163 -15.43 21.79 -15.92
N PRO A 164 -16.38 22.58 -15.39
CA PRO A 164 -16.75 23.88 -15.98
C PRO A 164 -15.57 24.83 -16.22
N GLY A 165 -14.45 24.64 -15.51
CA GLY A 165 -13.20 25.40 -15.66
C GLY A 165 -12.18 24.83 -16.68
N GLY A 166 -12.50 23.76 -17.41
CA GLY A 166 -11.58 23.21 -18.42
C GLY A 166 -10.65 22.09 -17.93
N GLU A 167 -10.65 21.79 -16.64
CA GLU A 167 -9.80 20.73 -16.06
C GLU A 167 -10.38 19.33 -16.30
N PRO A 168 -9.59 18.35 -16.78
CA PRO A 168 -10.02 16.96 -16.92
C PRO A 168 -10.53 16.38 -15.60
N ARG A 169 -11.62 15.61 -15.64
CA ARG A 169 -12.12 14.83 -14.50
C ARG A 169 -13.03 13.69 -14.94
N ALA A 170 -13.25 12.72 -14.07
CA ALA A 170 -14.34 11.77 -14.23
C ALA A 170 -15.70 12.47 -14.04
N VAL A 171 -16.63 12.27 -14.97
CA VAL A 171 -18.00 12.77 -14.92
C VAL A 171 -18.98 11.62 -14.99
N GLU A 172 -20.11 11.72 -14.28
CA GLU A 172 -21.16 10.71 -14.31
C GLU A 172 -21.86 10.69 -15.67
N THR A 173 -22.10 9.49 -16.17
CA THR A 173 -22.89 9.21 -17.37
C THR A 173 -24.36 9.00 -17.00
N THR A 174 -25.21 8.79 -18.01
CA THR A 174 -26.60 8.35 -17.79
C THR A 174 -26.75 6.84 -17.61
N LYS A 175 -25.66 6.08 -17.74
CA LYS A 175 -25.64 4.62 -17.65
C LYS A 175 -25.40 4.19 -16.21
N THR A 176 -26.36 3.50 -15.62
CA THR A 176 -26.22 2.87 -14.30
C THR A 176 -25.69 1.45 -14.43
N LEU A 177 -25.13 0.90 -13.35
CA LEU A 177 -24.69 -0.49 -13.31
C LEU A 177 -25.81 -1.48 -13.66
N GLU A 178 -27.05 -1.24 -13.20
CA GLU A 178 -28.23 -2.03 -13.58
C GLU A 178 -28.48 -1.97 -15.09
N SER A 179 -28.45 -0.77 -15.69
CA SER A 179 -28.72 -0.60 -17.11
C SER A 179 -27.69 -1.30 -17.99
N VAL A 180 -26.42 -1.30 -17.55
CA VAL A 180 -25.31 -1.98 -18.21
C VAL A 180 -25.46 -3.50 -18.08
N ALA A 181 -25.83 -4.01 -16.91
CA ALA A 181 -26.06 -5.44 -16.70
C ALA A 181 -27.27 -5.99 -17.49
N ALA A 182 -28.27 -5.15 -17.76
CA ALA A 182 -29.45 -5.51 -18.54
C ALA A 182 -29.22 -5.46 -20.07
N ALA A 183 -28.20 -4.74 -20.54
CA ALA A 183 -27.87 -4.63 -21.96
C ALA A 183 -27.09 -5.84 -22.46
N SER A 184 -27.37 -6.28 -23.69
CA SER A 184 -26.74 -7.47 -24.28
C SER A 184 -25.34 -7.25 -24.84
N ASP A 185 -25.00 -5.99 -25.11
CA ASP A 185 -23.77 -5.51 -25.75
C ASP A 185 -22.91 -4.65 -24.82
N GLU A 186 -23.31 -4.52 -23.55
CA GLU A 186 -22.55 -3.81 -22.53
C GLU A 186 -22.12 -4.79 -21.42
N THR A 187 -21.06 -4.43 -20.70
CA THR A 187 -20.54 -5.25 -19.61
C THR A 187 -19.82 -4.37 -18.60
N TYR A 188 -19.89 -4.80 -17.34
CA TYR A 188 -19.04 -4.32 -16.26
C TYR A 188 -18.08 -5.44 -15.84
N PHE A 189 -16.91 -5.09 -15.28
CA PHE A 189 -15.89 -6.11 -14.93
C PHE A 189 -16.27 -6.99 -13.74
N ILE A 190 -17.31 -6.58 -13.00
CA ILE A 190 -17.99 -7.35 -11.95
C ILE A 190 -19.39 -7.68 -12.46
N GLN A 191 -19.88 -8.88 -12.14
CA GLN A 191 -21.26 -9.26 -12.43
C GLN A 191 -22.16 -8.86 -11.27
N ASP A 192 -23.39 -8.45 -11.60
CA ASP A 192 -24.42 -8.23 -10.59
C ASP A 192 -24.64 -9.52 -9.78
N GLY A 193 -24.39 -9.41 -8.49
CA GLY A 193 -24.49 -10.51 -7.56
C GLY A 193 -25.85 -10.61 -6.89
N SER A 194 -26.76 -9.65 -7.02
CA SER A 194 -27.96 -9.61 -6.20
C SER A 194 -29.23 -9.35 -7.02
N ALA A 195 -30.40 -9.58 -6.41
CA ALA A 195 -31.70 -9.23 -7.00
C ALA A 195 -32.31 -8.00 -6.33
N GLY A 196 -31.54 -7.32 -5.48
CA GLY A 196 -31.91 -6.09 -4.78
C GLY A 196 -30.89 -4.98 -5.12
N PRO A 197 -30.98 -3.82 -4.47
CA PRO A 197 -30.26 -2.59 -4.90
C PRO A 197 -28.73 -2.65 -4.79
N LEU A 198 -28.18 -3.77 -4.33
CA LEU A 198 -26.75 -3.99 -4.19
C LEU A 198 -26.23 -4.69 -5.44
N TYR A 199 -25.40 -4.00 -6.21
CA TYR A 199 -24.75 -4.60 -7.36
C TYR A 199 -23.61 -5.53 -6.91
N GLY A 200 -22.75 -5.04 -6.01
CA GLY A 200 -21.60 -5.80 -5.54
C GLY A 200 -20.78 -5.13 -4.44
N VAL A 201 -19.90 -5.91 -3.83
CA VAL A 201 -18.96 -5.43 -2.81
C VAL A 201 -17.54 -5.67 -3.31
N VAL A 202 -16.74 -4.62 -3.26
CA VAL A 202 -15.37 -4.58 -3.78
C VAL A 202 -14.43 -4.17 -2.66
N GLU A 203 -13.29 -4.84 -2.57
CA GLU A 203 -12.22 -4.48 -1.66
C GLU A 203 -11.06 -3.91 -2.47
N VAL A 204 -10.71 -2.66 -2.22
CA VAL A 204 -9.57 -2.00 -2.85
C VAL A 204 -8.37 -2.12 -1.92
N GLU A 205 -7.32 -2.78 -2.39
CA GLU A 205 -6.02 -2.88 -1.71
C GLU A 205 -5.03 -1.91 -2.35
N VAL A 206 -4.37 -1.10 -1.54
CA VAL A 206 -3.24 -0.25 -1.94
C VAL A 206 -1.99 -0.82 -1.28
N VAL A 207 -1.01 -1.18 -2.09
CA VAL A 207 0.31 -1.64 -1.64
C VAL A 207 1.34 -0.58 -1.98
N VAL A 208 2.12 -0.11 -1.01
CA VAL A 208 3.12 0.94 -1.19
C VAL A 208 4.50 0.45 -0.78
N TRP A 209 5.54 0.85 -1.51
CA TRP A 209 6.93 0.56 -1.16
C TRP A 209 7.86 1.62 -1.72
N ARG A 210 9.06 1.75 -1.14
CA ARG A 210 10.08 2.65 -1.69
C ARG A 210 10.77 1.99 -2.88
N MET A 211 10.95 2.77 -3.94
CA MET A 211 11.78 2.42 -5.10
C MET A 211 13.27 2.49 -4.75
#